data_AF-A2DZ61-F1
#
_entry.id   AF-A2DZ61-F1
#
_cell.length_a   1.000
_cell.length_b   1.000
_cell.length_c   1.000
_cell.angle_alpha   90.00
_cell.angle_beta   90.00
_cell.angle_gamma   90.00
#
_symmetry.space_group_name_H-M   'P 1'
#
loop_
_entity.id
_entity.type
_entity.pdbx_description
1 polymer ?
#
loop_
_entity_poly.entity_id
_entity_poly.type
_entity_poly.pdbx_seq_one_letter_code
_entity_poly.pdbx_strand_id
1 'polypeptide(L)'
;MEDSEPIDLEIDYIHTARNLNDHIRPELWLCTLEPAEIAKKILKHVRIDVKTFSTVCKNGRVTFSSPYVYECVHKTQVICQTPQEILELLDVIHEYLGFKTIDAVKTYIESTLDQNLNNNAILEKKALVEENEQLKFLLEEKSKLLADCTTKIEYHKDLVVKSADYMTQLENLRDISNEQLEELSNKITAKDKEIKELKDQIQKNEKEFNHKYHEAFGMKDKEIDELKRQIEKNKTEAENRYSKAVCERENEIRSLNSINEQLQQNIKTKDNEIKELKEEIQKVKTEMTTKYNNIVSSKDNEIKELKEQLQNKEKEIENKLNTINNEIREVKDKNNKLETSVRMHLSTIEQKDASISQLKSSISSKATEITNQQYKIQKMTTEINKLESNLTASKELDVKRVKEIENMRQKIMNNDVTINELKSTIATKEREIENLRSGTGMNNEDIDYQEELDKLQTLFTDLRVASRGKNIKALNSAKDVLTMIDDAYDADKKTKMKIISTINSQKLPDFIKLFTTIVADK
;
A
#
# COMPACT_ATOMS: atom_id res chain seq x y z
N MET A 1 -121.95 -64.47 -197.14
CA MET A 1 -123.18 -63.68 -197.29
C MET A 1 -124.17 -64.31 -196.34
N GLU A 2 -124.46 -63.60 -195.26
CA GLU A 2 -125.65 -62.74 -195.20
C GLU A 2 -126.83 -63.59 -194.71
N ASP A 3 -127.80 -63.10 -193.96
CA ASP A 3 -127.98 -61.79 -193.37
C ASP A 3 -129.17 -61.87 -192.41
N SER A 4 -129.19 -60.90 -191.50
CA SER A 4 -130.33 -60.20 -190.88
C SER A 4 -131.34 -60.91 -189.96
N GLU A 5 -131.42 -60.35 -188.74
CA GLU A 5 -132.62 -60.05 -187.91
C GLU A 5 -133.42 -61.22 -187.26
N PRO A 6 -134.31 -61.00 -186.26
CA PRO A 6 -134.43 -60.00 -185.17
C PRO A 6 -134.70 -60.64 -183.75
N ILE A 7 -134.93 -59.78 -182.74
CA ILE A 7 -135.02 -59.90 -181.25
C ILE A 7 -136.15 -60.82 -180.71
N ASP A 8 -135.88 -61.67 -179.67
CA ASP A 8 -136.92 -62.14 -178.72
C ASP A 8 -136.38 -62.67 -177.35
N LEU A 9 -137.13 -62.47 -176.25
CA LEU A 9 -136.78 -62.85 -174.86
C LEU A 9 -136.85 -64.38 -174.64
N GLU A 10 -135.80 -65.05 -174.13
CA GLU A 10 -135.89 -66.47 -173.72
C GLU A 10 -135.42 -66.70 -172.27
N ILE A 11 -136.42 -66.72 -171.39
CA ILE A 11 -136.54 -67.34 -170.05
C ILE A 11 -135.28 -68.05 -169.48
N ASP A 12 -134.78 -67.57 -168.31
CA ASP A 12 -133.75 -68.25 -167.50
C ASP A 12 -134.29 -69.51 -166.80
N TYR A 13 -134.05 -70.66 -167.41
CA TYR A 13 -134.49 -71.96 -166.89
C TYR A 13 -133.93 -72.32 -165.50
N ILE A 14 -132.79 -71.77 -165.07
CA ILE A 14 -132.18 -72.14 -163.78
C ILE A 14 -132.93 -71.50 -162.62
N HIS A 15 -133.34 -70.23 -162.79
CA HIS A 15 -134.13 -69.55 -161.77
C HIS A 15 -135.53 -70.15 -161.65
N THR A 16 -136.17 -70.49 -162.77
CA THR A 16 -137.49 -71.12 -162.79
C THR A 16 -137.47 -72.54 -162.20
N ALA A 17 -136.42 -73.33 -162.46
CA ALA A 17 -136.28 -74.69 -161.90
C ALA A 17 -136.15 -74.69 -160.37
N ARG A 18 -135.46 -73.71 -159.76
CA ARG A 18 -135.28 -73.63 -158.31
C ARG A 18 -136.55 -73.24 -157.56
N ASN A 19 -137.44 -72.45 -158.16
CA ASN A 19 -138.68 -72.01 -157.52
C ASN A 19 -139.89 -72.94 -157.83
N LEU A 20 -139.75 -73.93 -158.71
CA LEU A 20 -140.86 -74.78 -159.15
C LEU A 20 -141.42 -75.71 -158.06
N ASN A 21 -140.59 -76.08 -157.07
CA ASN A 21 -141.02 -76.94 -155.96
C ASN A 21 -141.94 -76.20 -154.97
N ASP A 22 -141.81 -74.87 -154.87
CA ASP A 22 -142.59 -74.06 -153.92
C ASP A 22 -143.96 -73.65 -154.47
N HIS A 23 -144.19 -73.78 -155.79
CA HIS A 23 -145.33 -73.13 -156.45
C HIS A 23 -146.18 -74.02 -157.39
N ILE A 24 -145.79 -75.27 -157.71
CA ILE A 24 -146.61 -76.17 -158.55
C ILE A 24 -146.89 -77.48 -157.82
N ARG A 25 -148.18 -77.85 -157.69
CA ARG A 25 -148.58 -79.16 -157.15
C ARG A 25 -148.01 -80.30 -158.01
N PRO A 26 -147.47 -81.38 -157.40
CA PRO A 26 -146.83 -82.50 -158.11
C PRO A 26 -147.71 -83.12 -159.20
N GLU A 27 -149.03 -83.01 -159.05
CA GLU A 27 -150.02 -83.58 -159.96
C GLU A 27 -150.06 -82.89 -161.34
N LEU A 28 -149.59 -81.65 -161.46
CA LEU A 28 -149.76 -80.83 -162.67
C LEU A 28 -148.48 -80.65 -163.49
N TRP A 29 -147.34 -81.21 -163.04
CA TRP A 29 -146.03 -81.02 -163.68
C TRP A 29 -145.98 -81.42 -165.16
N LEU A 30 -146.81 -82.38 -165.58
CA LEU A 30 -146.70 -83.01 -166.89
C LEU A 30 -147.68 -82.48 -167.94
N CYS A 31 -148.62 -81.61 -167.56
CA CYS A 31 -149.66 -81.15 -168.50
C CYS A 31 -149.41 -79.77 -169.07
N THR A 32 -148.64 -78.92 -168.38
CA THR A 32 -148.53 -77.49 -168.70
C THR A 32 -147.36 -77.11 -169.60
N LEU A 33 -146.53 -78.07 -170.01
CA LEU A 33 -145.31 -77.81 -170.76
C LEU A 33 -145.28 -78.69 -172.02
N GLU A 34 -145.49 -78.09 -173.19
CA GLU A 34 -145.35 -78.75 -174.51
C GLU A 34 -143.86 -78.97 -174.90
N PRO A 35 -143.53 -79.88 -175.85
CA PRO A 35 -142.78 -81.06 -175.44
C PRO A 35 -141.35 -81.13 -176.01
N ALA A 36 -140.50 -81.83 -175.26
CA ALA A 36 -139.12 -82.27 -175.52
C ALA A 36 -137.97 -81.33 -175.09
N GLU A 37 -138.03 -80.01 -175.32
CA GLU A 37 -136.88 -79.13 -174.98
C GLU A 37 -136.89 -78.63 -173.52
N ILE A 38 -138.08 -78.31 -172.97
CA ILE A 38 -138.20 -77.65 -171.67
C ILE A 38 -138.01 -78.63 -170.49
N ALA A 39 -138.54 -79.86 -170.59
CA ALA A 39 -138.35 -80.89 -169.56
C ALA A 39 -136.87 -81.26 -169.37
N LYS A 40 -136.09 -81.28 -170.46
CA LYS A 40 -134.67 -81.69 -170.45
C LYS A 40 -133.78 -80.63 -169.78
N LYS A 41 -134.13 -79.35 -169.89
CA LYS A 41 -133.37 -78.22 -169.32
C LYS A 41 -133.74 -77.93 -167.84
N ILE A 42 -134.98 -78.19 -167.42
CA ILE A 42 -135.43 -77.93 -166.03
C ILE A 42 -135.08 -79.09 -165.07
N LEU A 43 -135.39 -80.35 -165.43
CA LEU A 43 -135.33 -81.49 -164.48
C LEU A 43 -133.93 -81.80 -163.91
N LYS A 44 -132.86 -81.51 -164.67
CA LYS A 44 -131.47 -81.71 -164.20
C LYS A 44 -131.12 -80.86 -162.98
N HIS A 45 -131.85 -79.76 -162.75
CA HIS A 45 -131.56 -78.78 -161.69
C HIS A 45 -132.47 -78.91 -160.48
N VAL A 46 -133.36 -79.91 -160.45
CA VAL A 46 -134.37 -80.09 -159.41
C VAL A 46 -133.96 -81.23 -158.46
N ARG A 47 -134.00 -80.95 -157.16
CA ARG A 47 -133.81 -81.93 -156.08
C ARG A 47 -135.16 -82.31 -155.51
N ILE A 48 -135.47 -83.60 -155.47
CA ILE A 48 -136.77 -84.11 -155.00
C ILE A 48 -136.57 -85.21 -153.96
N ASP A 49 -137.49 -85.30 -153.00
CA ASP A 49 -137.47 -86.37 -152.00
C ASP A 49 -137.98 -87.72 -152.58
N VAL A 50 -137.78 -88.79 -151.82
CA VAL A 50 -138.12 -90.17 -152.21
C VAL A 50 -139.61 -90.30 -152.58
N LYS A 51 -140.50 -89.61 -151.86
CA LYS A 51 -141.96 -89.65 -152.04
C LYS A 51 -142.39 -88.98 -153.35
N THR A 52 -141.80 -87.83 -153.65
CA THR A 52 -142.05 -87.06 -154.87
C THR A 52 -141.48 -87.79 -156.08
N PHE A 53 -140.30 -88.41 -155.94
CA PHE A 53 -139.69 -89.25 -156.98
C PHE A 53 -140.54 -90.46 -157.35
N SER A 54 -141.12 -91.15 -156.36
CA SER A 54 -142.05 -92.26 -156.58
C SER A 54 -143.30 -91.83 -157.38
N THR A 55 -143.84 -90.64 -157.07
CA THR A 55 -145.05 -90.11 -157.72
C THR A 55 -144.81 -89.75 -159.19
N VAL A 56 -143.64 -89.15 -159.51
CA VAL A 56 -143.24 -88.85 -160.89
C VAL A 56 -143.08 -90.12 -161.72
N CYS A 57 -142.49 -91.18 -161.15
CA CYS A 57 -142.33 -92.47 -161.83
C CYS A 57 -143.68 -93.17 -162.11
N LYS A 58 -144.65 -93.04 -161.19
CA LYS A 58 -146.00 -93.59 -161.37
C LYS A 58 -146.79 -92.91 -162.49
N ASN A 59 -146.73 -91.58 -162.59
CA ASN A 59 -147.53 -90.81 -163.56
C ASN A 59 -146.92 -90.77 -164.97
N GLY A 60 -145.59 -90.77 -165.11
CA GLY A 60 -144.90 -90.66 -166.40
C GLY A 60 -145.12 -91.84 -167.37
N ARG A 61 -145.57 -92.99 -166.86
CA ARG A 61 -145.82 -94.19 -167.67
C ARG A 61 -146.97 -94.02 -168.68
N VAL A 62 -147.86 -93.06 -168.43
CA VAL A 62 -149.10 -92.89 -169.21
C VAL A 62 -148.91 -91.92 -170.38
N THR A 63 -147.97 -90.99 -170.25
CA THR A 63 -147.79 -89.87 -171.20
C THR A 63 -146.54 -89.99 -172.08
N PHE A 64 -145.55 -90.82 -171.72
CA PHE A 64 -144.27 -90.87 -172.43
C PHE A 64 -143.88 -92.30 -172.84
N SER A 65 -143.34 -92.43 -174.05
CA SER A 65 -142.74 -93.67 -174.53
C SER A 65 -141.44 -93.99 -173.76
N SER A 66 -141.19 -95.29 -173.57
CA SER A 66 -140.18 -95.88 -172.68
C SER A 66 -138.76 -95.25 -172.66
N PRO A 67 -138.16 -94.80 -173.79
CA PRO A 67 -136.80 -94.23 -173.77
C PRO A 67 -136.72 -92.86 -173.08
N TYR A 68 -137.80 -92.07 -173.11
CA TYR A 68 -137.82 -90.73 -172.53
C TYR A 68 -137.94 -90.74 -171.00
N VAL A 69 -138.69 -91.69 -170.43
CA VAL A 69 -138.80 -91.86 -168.97
C VAL A 69 -137.43 -92.27 -168.39
N TYR A 70 -136.69 -93.12 -169.10
CA TYR A 70 -135.36 -93.56 -168.68
C TYR A 70 -134.34 -92.40 -168.63
N GLU A 71 -134.35 -91.53 -169.65
CA GLU A 71 -133.42 -90.39 -169.72
C GLU A 71 -133.74 -89.30 -168.69
N CYS A 72 -135.02 -89.14 -168.33
CA CYS A 72 -135.47 -88.22 -167.30
C CYS A 72 -135.11 -88.72 -165.88
N VAL A 73 -135.31 -90.01 -165.58
CA VAL A 73 -135.09 -90.57 -164.23
C VAL A 73 -133.60 -90.64 -163.85
N HIS A 74 -132.71 -90.88 -164.82
CA HIS A 74 -131.29 -91.08 -164.54
C HIS A 74 -130.57 -89.80 -164.05
N LYS A 75 -131.16 -88.61 -164.26
CA LYS A 75 -130.52 -87.32 -163.95
C LYS A 75 -131.03 -86.66 -162.68
N THR A 76 -131.95 -87.29 -161.96
CA THR A 76 -132.63 -86.69 -160.81
C THR A 76 -131.91 -87.01 -159.50
N GLN A 77 -131.69 -86.01 -158.64
CA GLN A 77 -131.06 -86.19 -157.34
C GLN A 77 -132.10 -86.41 -156.24
N VAL A 78 -132.03 -87.57 -155.55
CA VAL A 78 -132.92 -87.96 -154.44
C VAL A 78 -132.15 -87.99 -153.11
N ILE A 79 -132.73 -87.43 -152.03
CA ILE A 79 -132.09 -87.31 -150.70
C ILE A 79 -132.72 -88.30 -149.71
N CYS A 80 -131.90 -89.07 -148.97
CA CYS A 80 -132.31 -90.00 -147.90
C CYS A 80 -131.60 -89.62 -146.59
N GLN A 81 -132.31 -89.60 -145.45
CA GLN A 81 -131.81 -89.22 -144.12
C GLN A 81 -131.66 -90.40 -143.16
N THR A 82 -132.41 -91.50 -143.35
CA THR A 82 -132.35 -92.68 -142.48
C THR A 82 -132.02 -93.96 -143.23
N PRO A 83 -131.38 -94.97 -142.58
CA PRO A 83 -131.14 -96.28 -143.18
C PRO A 83 -132.42 -96.96 -143.70
N GLN A 84 -133.57 -96.69 -143.07
CA GLN A 84 -134.89 -97.18 -143.48
C GLN A 84 -135.35 -96.59 -144.83
N GLU A 85 -135.08 -95.32 -145.11
CA GLU A 85 -135.45 -94.65 -146.38
C GLU A 85 -134.62 -95.16 -147.58
N ILE A 86 -133.40 -95.66 -147.35
CA ILE A 86 -132.58 -96.30 -148.37
C ILE A 86 -133.23 -97.62 -148.82
N LEU A 87 -133.83 -98.35 -147.89
CA LEU A 87 -134.56 -99.59 -148.19
C LEU A 87 -135.84 -99.28 -148.99
N GLU A 88 -136.57 -98.21 -148.66
CA GLU A 88 -137.76 -97.77 -149.42
C GLU A 88 -137.43 -97.32 -150.85
N LEU A 89 -136.31 -96.61 -151.06
CA LEU A 89 -135.86 -96.20 -152.39
C LEU A 89 -135.50 -97.42 -153.27
N LEU A 90 -134.83 -98.42 -152.68
CA LEU A 90 -134.48 -99.66 -153.36
C LEU A 90 -135.72 -100.46 -153.76
N ASP A 91 -136.78 -100.45 -152.93
CA ASP A 91 -138.05 -101.09 -153.24
C ASP A 91 -138.76 -100.41 -154.43
N VAL A 92 -138.76 -99.07 -154.51
CA VAL A 92 -139.31 -98.33 -155.67
C VAL A 92 -138.53 -98.63 -156.96
N ILE A 93 -137.20 -98.73 -156.88
CA ILE A 93 -136.37 -99.08 -158.04
C ILE A 93 -136.63 -100.53 -158.46
N HIS A 94 -136.77 -101.46 -157.52
CA HIS A 94 -137.06 -102.85 -157.81
C HIS A 94 -138.43 -103.04 -158.49
N GLU A 95 -139.48 -102.39 -157.95
CA GLU A 95 -140.86 -102.53 -158.41
C GLU A 95 -141.10 -101.93 -159.81
N TYR A 96 -140.42 -100.83 -160.14
CA TYR A 96 -140.67 -100.11 -161.40
C TYR A 96 -139.62 -100.31 -162.50
N LEU A 97 -138.39 -100.76 -162.16
CA LEU A 97 -137.28 -100.91 -163.12
C LEU A 97 -136.79 -102.36 -163.32
N GLY A 98 -137.30 -103.34 -162.57
CA GLY A 98 -137.19 -104.76 -162.92
C GLY A 98 -135.79 -105.39 -162.79
N PHE A 99 -134.91 -104.84 -161.96
CA PHE A 99 -133.56 -105.38 -161.72
C PHE A 99 -133.55 -106.41 -160.59
N LYS A 100 -133.14 -107.64 -160.90
CA LYS A 100 -133.03 -108.76 -159.94
C LYS A 100 -131.81 -108.68 -159.00
N THR A 101 -130.84 -107.82 -159.28
CA THR A 101 -129.60 -107.68 -158.49
C THR A 101 -129.79 -106.92 -157.17
N ILE A 102 -130.95 -106.32 -156.95
CA ILE A 102 -131.23 -105.49 -155.78
C ILE A 102 -131.50 -106.34 -154.52
N ASP A 103 -132.05 -107.56 -154.68
CA ASP A 103 -132.30 -108.45 -153.54
C ASP A 103 -131.02 -108.82 -152.77
N ALA A 104 -129.91 -109.01 -153.50
CA ALA A 104 -128.62 -109.33 -152.88
C ALA A 104 -128.04 -108.16 -152.05
N VAL A 105 -128.33 -106.91 -152.44
CA VAL A 105 -127.91 -105.72 -151.69
C VAL A 105 -128.78 -105.54 -150.44
N LYS A 106 -130.08 -105.84 -150.54
CA LYS A 106 -131.02 -105.79 -149.42
C LYS A 106 -130.61 -106.75 -148.30
N THR A 107 -130.29 -108.00 -148.63
CA THR A 107 -129.86 -109.02 -147.65
C THR A 107 -128.52 -108.66 -146.97
N TYR A 108 -127.60 -108.01 -147.69
CA TYR A 108 -126.31 -107.59 -147.11
C TYR A 108 -126.47 -106.50 -146.04
N ILE A 109 -127.37 -105.53 -146.29
CA ILE A 109 -127.66 -104.44 -145.36
C ILE A 109 -128.35 -104.97 -144.10
N GLU A 110 -129.28 -105.93 -144.24
CA GLU A 110 -129.96 -106.58 -143.10
C GLU A 110 -128.97 -107.36 -142.20
N SER A 111 -127.98 -108.07 -142.77
CA SER A 111 -127.00 -108.82 -141.95
C SER A 111 -126.01 -107.94 -141.16
N THR A 112 -125.78 -106.70 -141.61
CA THR A 112 -124.83 -105.78 -140.95
C THR A 112 -125.47 -105.10 -139.72
N LEU A 113 -126.80 -105.03 -139.66
CA LEU A 113 -127.52 -104.45 -138.52
C LEU A 113 -127.52 -105.39 -137.30
N ASP A 114 -127.56 -106.70 -137.50
CA ASP A 114 -127.68 -107.69 -136.41
C ASP A 114 -126.37 -107.94 -135.64
N GLN A 115 -125.20 -107.69 -136.23
CA GLN A 115 -123.91 -107.89 -135.54
C GLN A 115 -123.61 -106.86 -134.44
N ASN A 116 -124.22 -105.67 -134.48
CA ASN A 116 -123.96 -104.62 -133.49
C ASN A 116 -124.78 -104.77 -132.20
N LEU A 117 -125.85 -105.57 -132.20
CA LEU A 117 -126.71 -105.77 -131.01
C LEU A 117 -126.20 -106.85 -130.05
N ASN A 118 -125.29 -107.74 -130.47
CA ASN A 118 -124.89 -108.90 -129.67
C ASN A 118 -123.64 -108.69 -128.77
N ASN A 119 -122.87 -107.62 -128.97
CA ASN A 119 -121.65 -107.36 -128.20
C ASN A 119 -121.86 -106.55 -126.89
N ASN A 120 -123.04 -105.96 -126.67
CA ASN A 120 -123.32 -105.16 -125.47
C ASN A 120 -123.94 -105.95 -124.30
N ALA A 121 -124.55 -107.12 -124.55
CA ALA A 121 -125.31 -107.85 -123.52
C ALA A 121 -124.46 -108.80 -122.63
N ILE A 122 -123.18 -109.03 -122.94
CA ILE A 122 -122.31 -110.00 -122.23
C ILE A 122 -121.38 -109.33 -121.19
N LEU A 123 -121.21 -108.00 -121.23
CA LEU A 123 -120.37 -107.26 -120.28
C LEU A 123 -121.11 -106.79 -119.00
N GLU A 124 -122.43 -106.62 -119.04
CA GLU A 124 -123.19 -106.00 -117.94
C GLU A 124 -123.62 -107.00 -116.85
N LYS A 125 -123.69 -108.31 -117.16
CA LYS A 125 -124.16 -109.34 -116.22
C LYS A 125 -123.06 -109.94 -115.33
N LYS A 126 -121.77 -109.69 -115.62
CA LYS A 126 -120.63 -110.13 -114.78
C LYS A 126 -120.26 -109.12 -113.68
N ALA A 127 -120.61 -107.84 -113.83
CA ALA A 127 -120.30 -106.78 -112.86
C ALA A 127 -121.19 -106.82 -111.60
N LEU A 128 -122.46 -107.19 -111.74
CA LEU A 128 -123.44 -107.13 -110.63
C LEU A 128 -123.31 -108.24 -109.56
N VAL A 129 -122.57 -109.32 -109.85
CA VAL A 129 -122.31 -110.40 -108.88
C VAL A 129 -121.02 -110.15 -108.08
N GLU A 130 -120.04 -109.47 -108.66
CA GLU A 130 -118.79 -109.06 -107.97
C GLU A 130 -119.02 -107.86 -107.02
N GLU A 131 -119.93 -106.95 -107.36
CA GLU A 131 -120.22 -105.75 -106.56
C GLU A 131 -120.94 -106.09 -105.22
N ASN A 132 -121.74 -107.16 -105.17
CA ASN A 132 -122.49 -107.54 -103.97
C ASN A 132 -121.67 -108.31 -102.92
N GLU A 133 -120.63 -109.07 -103.31
CA GLU A 133 -119.71 -109.66 -102.33
C GLU A 133 -118.71 -108.62 -101.77
N GLN A 134 -118.30 -107.64 -102.59
CA GLN A 134 -117.46 -106.52 -102.12
C GLN A 134 -118.18 -105.62 -101.10
N LEU A 135 -119.47 -105.37 -101.27
CA LEU A 135 -120.27 -104.59 -100.32
C LEU A 135 -120.40 -105.26 -98.93
N LYS A 136 -120.44 -106.60 -98.88
CA LYS A 136 -120.51 -107.35 -97.61
C LYS A 136 -119.19 -107.31 -96.84
N PHE A 137 -118.05 -107.39 -97.55
CA PHE A 137 -116.71 -107.23 -96.95
C PHE A 137 -116.48 -105.80 -96.41
N LEU A 138 -116.90 -104.78 -97.16
CA LEU A 138 -116.79 -103.36 -96.76
C LEU A 138 -117.60 -103.00 -95.50
N LEU A 139 -118.75 -103.65 -95.27
CA LEU A 139 -119.57 -103.38 -94.10
C LEU A 139 -118.94 -103.96 -92.80
N GLU A 140 -118.32 -105.13 -92.91
CA GLU A 140 -117.64 -105.80 -91.80
C GLU A 140 -116.32 -105.11 -91.46
N GLU A 141 -115.59 -104.63 -92.49
CA GLU A 141 -114.40 -103.78 -92.33
C GLU A 141 -114.73 -102.42 -91.68
N LYS A 142 -115.81 -101.75 -92.11
CA LYS A 142 -116.26 -100.49 -91.47
C LYS A 142 -116.71 -100.67 -90.03
N SER A 143 -117.34 -101.79 -89.68
CA SER A 143 -117.77 -102.06 -88.30
C SER A 143 -116.57 -102.28 -87.36
N LYS A 144 -115.49 -102.90 -87.87
CA LYS A 144 -114.22 -103.05 -87.15
C LYS A 144 -113.49 -101.72 -86.97
N LEU A 145 -113.48 -100.87 -88.01
CA LEU A 145 -112.95 -99.51 -87.94
C LEU A 145 -113.74 -98.61 -86.98
N LEU A 146 -115.06 -98.77 -86.90
CA LEU A 146 -115.89 -98.03 -85.95
C LEU A 146 -115.54 -98.40 -84.51
N ALA A 147 -115.38 -99.69 -84.21
CA ALA A 147 -114.95 -100.16 -82.88
C ALA A 147 -113.53 -99.67 -82.52
N ASP A 148 -112.59 -99.67 -83.47
CA ASP A 148 -111.25 -99.10 -83.26
C ASP A 148 -111.30 -97.57 -83.01
N CYS A 149 -112.14 -96.85 -83.75
CA CYS A 149 -112.40 -95.42 -83.52
C CYS A 149 -113.03 -95.15 -82.15
N THR A 150 -113.99 -95.96 -81.70
CA THR A 150 -114.59 -95.82 -80.36
C THR A 150 -113.54 -96.03 -79.27
N THR A 151 -112.69 -97.05 -79.41
CA THR A 151 -111.61 -97.33 -78.45
C THR A 151 -110.56 -96.20 -78.43
N LYS A 152 -110.23 -95.61 -79.58
CA LYS A 152 -109.35 -94.42 -79.67
C LYS A 152 -109.98 -93.17 -79.06
N ILE A 153 -111.29 -92.96 -79.21
CA ILE A 153 -111.99 -91.83 -78.58
C ILE A 153 -111.98 -91.96 -77.05
N GLU A 154 -112.21 -93.17 -76.53
CA GLU A 154 -112.13 -93.43 -75.08
C GLU A 154 -110.70 -93.17 -74.54
N TYR A 155 -109.67 -93.61 -75.27
CA TYR A 155 -108.26 -93.33 -74.94
C TYR A 155 -107.92 -91.83 -74.99
N HIS A 156 -108.44 -91.09 -75.98
CA HIS A 156 -108.23 -89.65 -76.07
C HIS A 156 -109.01 -88.87 -75.01
N LYS A 157 -110.17 -89.35 -74.55
CA LYS A 157 -110.87 -88.79 -73.39
C LYS A 157 -110.02 -88.88 -72.12
N ASP A 158 -109.41 -90.04 -71.85
CA ASP A 158 -108.54 -90.22 -70.68
C ASP A 158 -107.30 -89.31 -70.75
N LEU A 159 -106.71 -89.15 -71.95
CA LEU A 159 -105.62 -88.19 -72.19
C LEU A 159 -106.04 -86.73 -71.98
N VAL A 160 -107.25 -86.34 -72.38
CA VAL A 160 -107.77 -84.98 -72.16
C VAL A 160 -107.98 -84.71 -70.68
N VAL A 161 -108.52 -85.68 -69.92
CA VAL A 161 -108.66 -85.57 -68.46
C VAL A 161 -107.29 -85.43 -67.79
N LYS A 162 -106.31 -86.27 -68.15
CA LYS A 162 -104.93 -86.13 -67.66
C LYS A 162 -104.31 -84.77 -68.04
N SER A 163 -104.58 -84.26 -69.24
CA SER A 163 -104.10 -82.93 -69.66
C SER A 163 -104.73 -81.80 -68.83
N ALA A 164 -106.00 -81.94 -68.44
CA ALA A 164 -106.68 -80.99 -67.57
C ALA A 164 -106.08 -81.01 -66.16
N ASP A 165 -105.80 -82.20 -65.60
CA ASP A 165 -105.13 -82.34 -64.30
C ASP A 165 -103.72 -81.72 -64.32
N TYR A 166 -102.94 -81.92 -65.39
CA TYR A 166 -101.64 -81.26 -65.55
C TYR A 166 -101.76 -79.74 -65.67
N MET A 167 -102.79 -79.23 -66.36
CA MET A 167 -103.06 -77.78 -66.44
C MET A 167 -103.37 -77.19 -65.06
N THR A 168 -104.21 -77.85 -64.26
CA THR A 168 -104.50 -77.41 -62.89
C THR A 168 -103.27 -77.45 -61.98
N GLN A 169 -102.41 -78.47 -62.12
CA GLN A 169 -101.15 -78.52 -61.38
C GLN A 169 -100.19 -77.39 -61.79
N LEU A 170 -100.13 -77.05 -63.08
CA LEU A 170 -99.31 -75.95 -63.57
C LEU A 170 -99.83 -74.58 -63.10
N GLU A 171 -101.15 -74.40 -63.03
CA GLU A 171 -101.74 -73.18 -62.44
C GLU A 171 -101.40 -73.04 -60.96
N ASN A 172 -101.53 -74.11 -60.17
CA ASN A 172 -101.14 -74.09 -58.76
C ASN A 172 -99.63 -73.79 -58.59
N LEU A 173 -98.77 -74.39 -59.40
CA LEU A 173 -97.32 -74.11 -59.36
C LEU A 173 -97.00 -72.67 -59.78
N ARG A 174 -97.73 -72.13 -60.76
CA ARG A 174 -97.60 -70.73 -61.18
C ARG A 174 -97.97 -69.78 -60.05
N ASP A 175 -99.09 -70.04 -59.38
CA ASP A 175 -99.58 -69.18 -58.32
C ASP A 175 -98.64 -69.22 -57.10
N ILE A 176 -98.14 -70.40 -56.70
CA ILE A 176 -97.08 -70.54 -55.68
C ILE A 176 -95.82 -69.76 -56.08
N SER A 177 -95.40 -69.84 -57.34
CA SER A 177 -94.22 -69.12 -57.83
C SER A 177 -94.43 -67.60 -57.80
N ASN A 178 -95.64 -67.12 -58.13
CA ASN A 178 -96.00 -65.71 -58.07
C ASN A 178 -95.99 -65.17 -56.63
N GLU A 179 -96.52 -65.94 -55.66
CA GLU A 179 -96.46 -65.58 -54.24
C GLU A 179 -95.01 -65.47 -53.75
N GLN A 180 -94.14 -66.41 -54.14
CA GLN A 180 -92.71 -66.35 -53.79
C GLN A 180 -92.00 -65.15 -54.41
N LEU A 181 -92.33 -64.81 -55.67
CA LEU A 181 -91.78 -63.63 -56.34
C LEU A 181 -92.24 -62.33 -55.66
N GLU A 182 -93.50 -62.26 -55.23
CA GLU A 182 -94.01 -61.12 -54.47
C GLU A 182 -93.33 -60.97 -53.12
N GLU A 183 -93.14 -62.08 -52.38
CA GLU A 183 -92.42 -62.08 -51.11
C GLU A 183 -90.96 -61.62 -51.27
N LEU A 184 -90.26 -62.12 -52.30
CA LEU A 184 -88.89 -61.69 -52.62
C LEU A 184 -88.83 -60.22 -53.04
N SER A 185 -89.78 -59.75 -53.87
CA SER A 185 -89.89 -58.35 -54.29
C SER A 185 -90.06 -57.42 -53.09
N ASN A 186 -90.91 -57.81 -52.12
CA ASN A 186 -91.11 -57.07 -50.89
C ASN A 186 -89.85 -57.04 -50.02
N LYS A 187 -89.12 -58.16 -49.91
CA LYS A 187 -87.83 -58.22 -49.19
C LYS A 187 -86.76 -57.34 -49.84
N ILE A 188 -86.67 -57.35 -51.18
CA ILE A 188 -85.75 -56.49 -51.94
C ILE A 188 -86.08 -55.02 -51.67
N THR A 189 -87.36 -54.64 -51.76
CA THR A 189 -87.80 -53.26 -51.51
C THR A 189 -87.49 -52.80 -50.08
N ALA A 190 -87.68 -53.67 -49.10
CA ALA A 190 -87.31 -53.39 -47.71
C ALA A 190 -85.79 -53.20 -47.54
N LYS A 191 -84.98 -54.04 -48.19
CA LYS A 191 -83.52 -53.93 -48.17
C LYS A 191 -83.02 -52.69 -48.90
N ASP A 192 -83.64 -52.29 -49.99
CA ASP A 192 -83.30 -51.05 -50.69
C ASP A 192 -83.57 -49.81 -49.82
N LYS A 193 -84.66 -49.84 -49.03
CA LYS A 193 -84.93 -48.79 -48.04
C LYS A 193 -83.86 -48.74 -46.95
N GLU A 194 -83.48 -49.89 -46.40
CA GLU A 194 -82.42 -50.01 -45.38
C GLU A 194 -81.06 -49.52 -45.92
N ILE A 195 -80.71 -49.88 -47.16
CA ILE A 195 -79.49 -49.42 -47.84
C ILE A 195 -79.51 -47.90 -48.00
N LYS A 196 -80.65 -47.32 -48.37
CA LYS A 196 -80.79 -45.87 -48.51
C LYS A 196 -80.59 -45.15 -47.17
N GLU A 197 -81.22 -45.64 -46.10
CA GLU A 197 -81.07 -45.08 -44.75
C GLU A 197 -79.61 -45.17 -44.25
N LEU A 198 -78.94 -46.31 -44.45
CA LEU A 198 -77.53 -46.47 -44.10
C LEU A 198 -76.63 -45.53 -44.91
N LYS A 199 -76.91 -45.34 -46.21
CA LYS A 199 -76.15 -44.44 -47.07
C LYS A 199 -76.28 -42.98 -46.61
N ASP A 200 -77.48 -42.55 -46.26
CA ASP A 200 -77.73 -41.21 -45.72
C ASP A 200 -77.02 -41.01 -44.37
N GLN A 201 -77.02 -42.03 -43.51
CA GLN A 201 -76.32 -41.99 -42.22
C GLN A 201 -74.79 -41.92 -42.38
N ILE A 202 -74.22 -42.68 -43.32
CA ILE A 202 -72.79 -42.61 -43.65
C ILE A 202 -72.44 -41.21 -44.12
N GLN A 203 -73.22 -40.64 -45.04
CA GLN A 203 -72.95 -39.29 -45.56
C GLN A 203 -73.04 -38.22 -44.47
N LYS A 204 -73.99 -38.35 -43.53
CA LYS A 204 -74.08 -37.47 -42.37
C LYS A 204 -72.85 -37.60 -41.46
N ASN A 205 -72.46 -38.83 -41.14
CA ASN A 205 -71.30 -39.11 -40.28
C ASN A 205 -69.99 -38.61 -40.91
N GLU A 206 -69.81 -38.76 -42.22
CA GLU A 206 -68.64 -38.24 -42.95
C GLU A 206 -68.55 -36.71 -42.83
N LYS A 207 -69.67 -35.99 -43.00
CA LYS A 207 -69.70 -34.52 -42.84
C LYS A 207 -69.38 -34.12 -41.41
N GLU A 208 -69.97 -34.78 -40.41
CA GLU A 208 -69.71 -34.49 -38.99
C GLU A 208 -68.26 -34.79 -38.61
N PHE A 209 -67.71 -35.93 -39.08
CA PHE A 209 -66.32 -36.29 -38.86
C PHE A 209 -65.38 -35.26 -39.48
N ASN A 210 -65.60 -34.89 -40.74
CA ASN A 210 -64.77 -33.90 -41.43
C ASN A 210 -64.82 -32.53 -40.76
N HIS A 211 -66.01 -32.09 -40.31
CA HIS A 211 -66.15 -30.83 -39.58
C HIS A 211 -65.37 -30.86 -38.26
N LYS A 212 -65.59 -31.89 -37.43
CA LYS A 212 -64.88 -32.06 -36.15
C LYS A 212 -63.36 -32.17 -36.35
N TYR A 213 -62.93 -32.88 -37.38
CA TYR A 213 -61.53 -33.01 -37.74
C TYR A 213 -60.91 -31.65 -38.10
N HIS A 214 -61.55 -30.88 -38.99
CA HIS A 214 -61.03 -29.58 -39.41
C HIS A 214 -61.08 -28.54 -38.29
N GLU A 215 -62.10 -28.56 -37.44
CA GLU A 215 -62.19 -27.68 -36.27
C GLU A 215 -61.05 -27.98 -35.27
N ALA A 216 -60.87 -29.25 -34.91
CA ALA A 216 -59.80 -29.65 -34.00
C ALA A 216 -58.41 -29.32 -34.55
N PHE A 217 -58.17 -29.57 -35.84
CA PHE A 217 -56.91 -29.25 -36.50
C PHE A 217 -56.68 -27.73 -36.55
N GLY A 218 -57.70 -26.96 -36.92
CA GLY A 218 -57.62 -25.50 -36.95
C GLY A 218 -57.40 -24.87 -35.57
N MET A 219 -57.93 -25.47 -34.51
CA MET A 219 -57.61 -25.05 -33.14
C MET A 219 -56.16 -25.37 -32.77
N LYS A 220 -55.65 -26.55 -33.14
CA LYS A 220 -54.27 -26.95 -32.88
C LYS A 220 -53.27 -26.09 -33.66
N ASP A 221 -53.57 -25.74 -34.91
CA ASP A 221 -52.74 -24.83 -35.70
C ASP A 221 -52.66 -23.45 -35.05
N LYS A 222 -53.78 -22.90 -34.56
CA LYS A 222 -53.80 -21.63 -33.81
C LYS A 222 -52.98 -21.72 -32.53
N GLU A 223 -53.09 -22.81 -31.78
CA GLU A 223 -52.31 -23.05 -30.56
C GLU A 223 -50.80 -23.13 -30.88
N ILE A 224 -50.42 -23.83 -31.95
CA ILE A 224 -49.04 -23.92 -32.43
C ILE A 224 -48.50 -22.54 -32.81
N ASP A 225 -49.27 -21.74 -33.53
CA ASP A 225 -48.85 -20.40 -33.95
C ASP A 225 -48.67 -19.45 -32.76
N GLU A 226 -49.53 -19.55 -31.75
CA GLU A 226 -49.40 -18.77 -30.52
C GLU A 226 -48.18 -19.19 -29.70
N LEU A 227 -47.95 -20.51 -29.56
CA LEU A 227 -46.74 -21.02 -28.90
C LEU A 227 -45.46 -20.59 -29.63
N LYS A 228 -45.45 -20.61 -30.97
CA LYS A 228 -44.31 -20.10 -31.76
C LYS A 228 -44.05 -18.62 -31.49
N ARG A 229 -45.10 -17.78 -31.46
CA ARG A 229 -44.96 -16.35 -31.14
C ARG A 229 -44.40 -16.14 -29.73
N GLN A 230 -44.90 -16.89 -28.75
CA GLN A 230 -44.43 -16.77 -27.37
C GLN A 230 -42.97 -17.22 -27.23
N ILE A 231 -42.56 -18.29 -27.92
CA ILE A 231 -41.17 -18.74 -27.97
C ILE A 231 -40.27 -17.65 -28.56
N GLU A 232 -40.64 -17.04 -29.69
CA GLU A 232 -39.81 -16.02 -30.34
C GLU A 232 -39.70 -14.76 -29.47
N LYS A 233 -40.79 -14.34 -28.83
CA LYS A 233 -40.80 -13.24 -27.87
C LYS A 233 -39.86 -13.54 -26.70
N ASN A 234 -40.00 -14.70 -26.06
CA ASN A 234 -39.18 -15.10 -24.92
C ASN A 234 -37.69 -15.19 -25.30
N LYS A 235 -37.39 -15.71 -26.50
CA LYS A 235 -36.04 -15.78 -27.05
C LYS A 235 -35.43 -14.38 -27.19
N THR A 236 -36.16 -13.46 -27.83
CA THR A 236 -35.71 -12.07 -28.02
C THR A 236 -35.51 -11.36 -26.67
N GLU A 237 -36.42 -11.56 -25.71
CA GLU A 237 -36.26 -11.00 -24.36
C GLU A 237 -35.05 -11.56 -23.63
N ALA A 238 -34.78 -12.87 -23.73
CA ALA A 238 -33.61 -13.51 -23.14
C ALA A 238 -32.30 -12.99 -23.76
N GLU A 239 -32.24 -12.89 -25.08
CA GLU A 239 -31.09 -12.34 -25.82
C GLU A 239 -30.81 -10.89 -25.40
N ASN A 240 -31.85 -10.05 -25.30
CA ASN A 240 -31.72 -8.66 -24.85
C ASN A 240 -31.23 -8.56 -23.41
N ARG A 241 -31.76 -9.38 -22.48
CA ARG A 241 -31.31 -9.41 -21.09
C ARG A 241 -29.85 -9.85 -20.99
N TYR A 242 -29.47 -10.88 -21.74
CA TYR A 242 -28.10 -11.38 -21.76
C TYR A 242 -27.13 -10.33 -22.31
N SER A 243 -27.46 -9.72 -23.45
CA SER A 243 -26.65 -8.67 -24.08
C SER A 243 -26.45 -7.47 -23.15
N LYS A 244 -27.52 -7.01 -22.49
CA LYS A 244 -27.44 -5.91 -21.52
C LYS A 244 -26.55 -6.26 -20.32
N ALA A 245 -26.74 -7.45 -19.73
CA ALA A 245 -25.95 -7.88 -18.57
C ALA A 245 -24.46 -8.04 -18.91
N VAL A 246 -24.14 -8.56 -20.11
CA VAL A 246 -22.76 -8.65 -20.60
C VAL A 246 -22.15 -7.27 -20.75
N CYS A 247 -22.85 -6.33 -21.40
CA CYS A 247 -22.35 -4.97 -21.59
C CYS A 247 -22.09 -4.25 -20.25
N GLU A 248 -22.99 -4.38 -19.28
CA GLU A 248 -22.83 -3.83 -17.93
C GLU A 248 -21.59 -4.40 -17.23
N ARG A 249 -21.40 -5.73 -17.28
CA ARG A 249 -20.24 -6.40 -16.69
C ARG A 249 -18.94 -6.05 -17.39
N GLU A 250 -18.92 -5.92 -18.70
CA GLU A 250 -17.74 -5.48 -19.44
C GLU A 250 -17.34 -4.05 -19.06
N ASN A 251 -18.30 -3.15 -18.87
CA ASN A 251 -18.04 -1.78 -18.43
C ASN A 251 -17.48 -1.76 -17.00
N GLU A 252 -18.02 -2.57 -16.10
CA GLU A 252 -17.52 -2.74 -14.73
C GLU A 252 -16.06 -3.27 -14.74
N ILE A 253 -15.78 -4.31 -15.53
CA ILE A 253 -14.43 -4.86 -15.69
C ILE A 253 -13.45 -3.81 -16.21
N ARG A 254 -13.84 -3.03 -17.23
CA ARG A 254 -12.99 -1.94 -17.76
C ARG A 254 -12.70 -0.88 -16.69
N SER A 255 -13.69 -0.51 -15.89
CA SER A 255 -13.52 0.44 -14.79
C SER A 255 -12.57 -0.10 -13.71
N LEU A 256 -12.76 -1.35 -13.28
CA LEU A 256 -11.91 -1.99 -12.29
C LEU A 256 -10.46 -2.15 -12.78
N ASN A 257 -10.26 -2.50 -14.05
CA ASN A 257 -8.92 -2.60 -14.63
C ASN A 257 -8.21 -1.23 -14.65
N SER A 258 -8.91 -0.16 -15.04
CA SER A 258 -8.37 1.21 -15.01
C SER A 258 -7.95 1.64 -13.60
N ILE A 259 -8.77 1.34 -12.59
CA ILE A 259 -8.44 1.61 -11.18
C ILE A 259 -7.22 0.79 -10.74
N ASN A 260 -7.16 -0.49 -11.11
CA ASN A 260 -6.04 -1.36 -10.76
C ASN A 260 -4.71 -0.89 -11.37
N GLU A 261 -4.72 -0.46 -12.63
CA GLU A 261 -3.55 0.15 -13.30
C GLU A 261 -3.07 1.41 -12.57
N GLN A 262 -4.00 2.30 -12.16
CA GLN A 262 -3.66 3.49 -11.39
C GLN A 262 -3.05 3.15 -10.03
N LEU A 263 -3.62 2.16 -9.31
CA LEU A 263 -3.09 1.72 -8.02
C LEU A 263 -1.69 1.11 -8.16
N GLN A 264 -1.45 0.29 -9.19
CA GLN A 264 -0.13 -0.26 -9.47
C GLN A 264 0.91 0.83 -9.75
N GLN A 265 0.54 1.85 -10.53
CA GLN A 265 1.44 2.97 -10.83
C GLN A 265 1.74 3.82 -9.57
N ASN A 266 0.75 4.01 -8.70
CA ASN A 266 0.92 4.71 -7.42
C ASN A 266 1.84 3.94 -6.48
N ILE A 267 1.65 2.61 -6.35
CA ILE A 267 2.53 1.75 -5.55
C ILE A 267 3.97 1.85 -6.05
N LYS A 268 4.18 1.73 -7.37
CA LYS A 268 5.52 1.84 -7.98
C LYS A 268 6.19 3.18 -7.69
N THR A 269 5.42 4.27 -7.75
CA THR A 269 5.91 5.61 -7.41
C THR A 269 6.33 5.69 -5.94
N LYS A 270 5.49 5.19 -5.03
CA LYS A 270 5.79 5.17 -3.59
C LYS A 270 6.94 4.27 -3.21
N ASP A 271 7.10 3.12 -3.86
CA ASP A 271 8.26 2.24 -3.65
C ASP A 271 9.58 2.92 -4.05
N ASN A 272 9.58 3.71 -5.13
CA ASN A 272 10.74 4.50 -5.52
C ASN A 272 11.04 5.61 -4.50
N GLU A 273 10.04 6.38 -4.05
CA GLU A 273 10.21 7.39 -2.99
C GLU A 273 10.79 6.77 -1.71
N ILE A 274 10.29 5.59 -1.29
CA ILE A 274 10.80 4.87 -0.11
C ILE A 274 12.26 4.45 -0.30
N LYS A 275 12.63 4.01 -1.51
CA LYS A 275 14.00 3.62 -1.82
C LYS A 275 14.95 4.82 -1.71
N GLU A 276 14.58 5.96 -2.29
CA GLU A 276 15.36 7.20 -2.24
C GLU A 276 15.54 7.69 -0.80
N LEU A 277 14.46 7.71 0.00
CA LEU A 277 14.52 8.10 1.41
C LEU A 277 15.42 7.16 2.23
N LYS A 278 15.41 5.85 1.95
CA LYS A 278 16.31 4.90 2.62
C LYS A 278 17.78 5.18 2.30
N GLU A 279 18.09 5.50 1.05
CA GLU A 279 19.45 5.85 0.62
C GLU A 279 19.91 7.16 1.29
N GLU A 280 19.04 8.17 1.37
CA GLU A 280 19.33 9.44 2.04
C GLU A 280 19.55 9.27 3.55
N ILE A 281 18.69 8.50 4.23
CA ILE A 281 18.86 8.16 5.65
C ILE A 281 20.21 7.48 5.88
N GLN A 282 20.59 6.53 5.01
CA GLN A 282 21.85 5.83 5.15
C GLN A 282 23.05 6.78 4.97
N LYS A 283 22.97 7.70 4.01
CA LYS A 283 23.99 8.73 3.80
C LYS A 283 24.14 9.63 5.04
N VAL A 284 23.04 10.19 5.53
CA VAL A 284 23.03 11.04 6.74
C VAL A 284 23.60 10.29 7.94
N LYS A 285 23.23 9.02 8.12
CA LYS A 285 23.75 8.17 9.20
C LYS A 285 25.28 8.05 9.13
N THR A 286 25.83 7.76 7.94
CA THR A 286 27.28 7.65 7.75
C THR A 286 28.01 8.97 7.98
N GLU A 287 27.46 10.09 7.49
CA GLU A 287 28.02 11.42 7.71
C GLU A 287 28.01 11.79 9.20
N MET A 288 26.91 11.51 9.90
CA MET A 288 26.77 11.79 11.33
C MET A 288 27.74 10.95 12.17
N THR A 289 27.87 9.65 11.88
CA THR A 289 28.85 8.78 12.54
C THR A 289 30.28 9.27 12.31
N THR A 290 30.60 9.68 11.09
CA THR A 290 31.94 10.20 10.75
C THR A 290 32.24 11.50 11.49
N LYS A 291 31.30 12.48 11.48
CA LYS A 291 31.45 13.73 12.22
C LYS A 291 31.60 13.50 13.72
N TYR A 292 30.77 12.64 14.28
CA TYR A 292 30.82 12.30 15.70
C TYR A 292 32.19 11.72 16.08
N ASN A 293 32.66 10.71 15.35
CA ASN A 293 33.96 10.08 15.61
C ASN A 293 35.12 11.07 15.47
N ASN A 294 35.08 11.96 14.48
CA ASN A 294 36.12 12.99 14.29
C ASN A 294 36.14 13.99 15.46
N ILE A 295 34.97 14.45 15.92
CA ILE A 295 34.87 15.38 17.06
C ILE A 295 35.39 14.71 18.34
N VAL A 296 34.96 13.48 18.61
CA VAL A 296 35.40 12.71 19.79
C VAL A 296 36.91 12.54 19.76
N SER A 297 37.46 12.05 18.64
CA SER A 297 38.91 11.84 18.49
C SER A 297 39.71 13.13 18.67
N SER A 298 39.23 14.24 18.09
CA SER A 298 39.87 15.55 18.25
C SER A 298 39.85 16.03 19.69
N LYS A 299 38.74 15.86 20.40
CA LYS A 299 38.59 16.30 21.79
C LYS A 299 39.37 15.42 22.76
N ASP A 300 39.44 14.11 22.50
CA ASP A 300 40.27 13.20 23.29
C ASP A 300 41.75 13.56 23.17
N ASN A 301 42.23 13.92 21.98
CA ASN A 301 43.59 14.41 21.77
C ASN A 301 43.85 15.74 22.51
N GLU A 302 42.93 16.71 22.40
CA GLU A 302 43.04 18.00 23.11
C GLU A 302 43.07 17.80 24.64
N ILE A 303 42.21 16.92 25.17
CA ILE A 303 42.20 16.57 26.60
C ILE A 303 43.53 15.92 27.01
N LYS A 304 44.09 15.04 26.18
CA LYS A 304 45.38 14.40 26.46
C LYS A 304 46.50 15.43 26.52
N GLU A 305 46.58 16.33 25.55
CA GLU A 305 47.57 17.41 25.52
C GLU A 305 47.45 18.34 26.73
N LEU A 306 46.22 18.75 27.08
CA LEU A 306 45.98 19.58 28.26
C LEU A 306 46.38 18.89 29.56
N LYS A 307 46.12 17.58 29.70
CA LYS A 307 46.57 16.79 30.85
C LYS A 307 48.09 16.75 30.96
N GLU A 308 48.79 16.54 29.85
CA GLU A 308 50.26 16.54 29.82
C GLU A 308 50.83 17.93 30.19
N GLN A 309 50.25 19.01 29.67
CA GLN A 309 50.64 20.38 30.03
C GLN A 309 50.44 20.65 31.53
N LEU A 310 49.30 20.22 32.08
CA LEU A 310 48.95 20.43 33.48
C LEU A 310 49.93 19.66 34.40
N GLN A 311 50.22 18.40 34.09
CA GLN A 311 51.22 17.61 34.83
C GLN A 311 52.63 18.25 34.78
N ASN A 312 53.02 18.79 33.64
CA ASN A 312 54.30 19.49 33.52
C ASN A 312 54.34 20.76 34.37
N LYS A 313 53.23 21.52 34.42
CA LYS A 313 53.11 22.72 35.26
C LYS A 313 53.10 22.38 36.75
N GLU A 314 52.43 21.30 37.15
CA GLU A 314 52.46 20.80 38.53
C GLU A 314 53.89 20.46 38.96
N LYS A 315 54.66 19.73 38.14
CA LYS A 315 56.07 19.45 38.40
C LYS A 315 56.92 20.72 38.48
N GLU A 316 56.68 21.70 37.59
CA GLU A 316 57.41 22.98 37.62
C GLU A 316 57.14 23.75 38.93
N ILE A 317 55.89 23.77 39.39
CA ILE A 317 55.48 24.38 40.66
C ILE A 317 56.12 23.66 41.84
N GLU A 318 56.07 22.33 41.86
CA GLU A 318 56.68 21.51 42.91
C GLU A 318 58.19 21.77 43.04
N ASN A 319 58.89 21.82 41.90
CA ASN A 319 60.32 22.15 41.87
C ASN A 319 60.60 23.57 42.42
N LYS A 320 59.81 24.57 42.02
CA LYS A 320 59.98 25.95 42.52
C LYS A 320 59.71 26.04 44.03
N LEU A 321 58.68 25.35 44.53
CA LEU A 321 58.39 25.27 45.96
C LEU A 321 59.56 24.65 46.74
N ASN A 322 60.13 23.57 46.23
CA ASN A 322 61.30 22.94 46.86
C ASN A 322 62.51 23.89 46.90
N THR A 323 62.78 24.63 45.83
CA THR A 323 63.85 25.65 45.80
C THR A 323 63.61 26.75 46.84
N ILE A 324 62.40 27.33 46.85
CA ILE A 324 62.04 28.40 47.81
C ILE A 324 62.18 27.90 49.25
N ASN A 325 61.72 26.68 49.55
CA ASN A 325 61.82 26.11 50.89
C ASN A 325 63.28 25.93 51.34
N ASN A 326 64.17 25.54 50.42
CA ASN A 326 65.61 25.45 50.69
C ASN A 326 66.21 26.83 50.96
N GLU A 327 65.88 27.83 50.13
CA GLU A 327 66.35 29.22 50.33
C GLU A 327 65.87 29.80 51.67
N ILE A 328 64.59 29.58 52.04
CA ILE A 328 64.05 29.98 53.35
C ILE A 328 64.86 29.34 54.49
N ARG A 329 65.17 28.05 54.37
CA ARG A 329 65.96 27.33 55.38
C ARG A 329 67.37 27.93 55.51
N GLU A 330 68.04 28.20 54.41
CA GLU A 330 69.37 28.83 54.42
C GLU A 330 69.35 30.23 55.04
N VAL A 331 68.36 31.06 54.68
CA VAL A 331 68.19 32.40 55.25
C VAL A 331 67.94 32.32 56.75
N LYS A 332 67.08 31.40 57.19
CA LYS A 332 66.81 31.17 58.61
C LYS A 332 68.07 30.77 59.38
N ASP A 333 68.88 29.87 58.82
CA ASP A 333 70.15 29.45 59.42
C ASP A 333 71.16 30.61 59.50
N LYS A 334 71.26 31.43 58.44
CA LYS A 334 72.09 32.65 58.44
C LYS A 334 71.61 33.64 59.49
N ASN A 335 70.30 33.85 59.61
CA ASN A 335 69.73 34.77 60.59
C ASN A 335 70.01 34.32 62.03
N ASN A 336 69.84 33.03 62.34
CA ASN A 336 70.17 32.45 63.65
C ASN A 336 71.66 32.64 64.02
N LYS A 337 72.56 32.48 63.05
CA LYS A 337 74.00 32.72 63.24
C LYS A 337 74.29 34.19 63.53
N LEU A 338 73.66 35.11 62.79
CA LEU A 338 73.78 36.55 63.02
C LEU A 338 73.24 36.96 64.38
N GLU A 339 72.05 36.50 64.78
CA GLU A 339 71.47 36.75 66.11
C GLU A 339 72.40 36.30 67.23
N THR A 340 73.00 35.11 67.09
CA THR A 340 73.98 34.60 68.06
C THR A 340 75.23 35.49 68.11
N SER A 341 75.74 35.92 66.96
CA SER A 341 76.88 36.84 66.88
C SER A 341 76.59 38.19 67.52
N VAL A 342 75.41 38.78 67.25
CA VAL A 342 74.96 40.03 67.86
C VAL A 342 74.88 39.90 69.37
N ARG A 343 74.31 38.81 69.88
CA ARG A 343 74.24 38.53 71.33
C ARG A 343 75.63 38.48 71.97
N MET A 344 76.59 37.82 71.32
CA MET A 344 77.99 37.78 71.81
C MET A 344 78.63 39.17 71.82
N HIS A 345 78.44 39.97 70.77
CA HIS A 345 78.95 41.33 70.72
C HIS A 345 78.33 42.24 71.78
N LEU A 346 77.01 42.15 72.00
CA LEU A 346 76.34 42.89 73.08
C LEU A 346 76.92 42.54 74.46
N SER A 347 77.08 41.24 74.76
CA SER A 347 77.71 40.81 76.02
C SER A 347 79.15 41.34 76.16
N THR A 348 79.91 41.36 75.06
CA THR A 348 81.27 41.94 75.06
C THR A 348 81.26 43.44 75.32
N ILE A 349 80.29 44.18 74.76
CA ILE A 349 80.11 45.61 75.00
C ILE A 349 79.78 45.85 76.48
N GLU A 350 78.82 45.12 77.04
CA GLU A 350 78.46 45.23 78.46
C GLU A 350 79.66 45.00 79.39
N GLN A 351 80.51 44.00 79.09
CA GLN A 351 81.75 43.76 79.84
C GLN A 351 82.74 44.92 79.73
N LYS A 352 82.89 45.50 78.54
CA LYS A 352 83.75 46.67 78.32
C LYS A 352 83.22 47.91 79.03
N ASP A 353 81.91 48.16 79.01
CA ASP A 353 81.28 49.28 79.71
C ASP A 353 81.42 49.16 81.24
N ALA A 354 81.28 47.95 81.78
CA ALA A 354 81.58 47.67 83.18
C ALA A 354 83.05 47.97 83.52
N SER A 355 83.98 47.53 82.66
CA SER A 355 85.42 47.80 82.82
C SER A 355 85.73 49.30 82.75
N ILE A 356 85.14 50.03 81.80
CA ILE A 356 85.27 51.49 81.68
C ILE A 356 84.74 52.18 82.94
N SER A 357 83.60 51.73 83.47
CA SER A 357 83.01 52.28 84.69
C SER A 357 83.94 52.08 85.89
N GLN A 358 84.53 50.90 86.05
CA GLN A 358 85.54 50.62 87.09
C GLN A 358 86.78 51.52 86.94
N LEU A 359 87.29 51.67 85.72
CA LEU A 359 88.42 52.55 85.45
C LEU A 359 88.08 54.02 85.76
N LYS A 360 86.90 54.51 85.39
CA LYS A 360 86.42 55.86 85.75
C LYS A 360 86.37 56.06 87.26
N SER A 361 85.81 55.11 88.01
CA SER A 361 85.78 55.17 89.49
C SER A 361 87.20 55.17 90.08
N SER A 362 88.10 54.35 89.55
CA SER A 362 89.50 54.31 89.97
C SER A 362 90.22 55.65 89.71
N ILE A 363 90.06 56.22 88.51
CA ILE A 363 90.59 57.54 88.15
C ILE A 363 90.04 58.62 89.09
N SER A 364 88.73 58.64 89.35
CA SER A 364 88.12 59.60 90.26
C SER A 364 88.69 59.49 91.68
N SER A 365 88.85 58.27 92.20
CA SER A 365 89.46 58.02 93.50
C SER A 365 90.90 58.52 93.56
N LYS A 366 91.70 58.21 92.54
CA LYS A 366 93.08 58.68 92.44
C LYS A 366 93.18 60.20 92.29
N ALA A 367 92.27 60.83 91.57
CA ALA A 367 92.19 62.29 91.48
C ALA A 367 91.92 62.92 92.85
N THR A 368 90.98 62.38 93.64
CA THR A 368 90.74 62.84 95.03
C THR A 368 91.97 62.65 95.91
N GLU A 369 92.67 61.51 95.79
CA GLU A 369 93.91 61.24 96.52
C GLU A 369 95.00 62.26 96.18
N ILE A 370 95.18 62.59 94.89
CA ILE A 370 96.11 63.63 94.42
C ILE A 370 95.75 64.98 95.02
N THR A 371 94.49 65.40 94.97
CA THR A 371 94.04 66.68 95.56
C THR A 371 94.35 66.74 97.06
N ASN A 372 94.11 65.65 97.79
CA ASN A 372 94.42 65.57 99.21
C ASN A 372 95.93 65.66 99.48
N GLN A 373 96.75 65.02 98.65
CA GLN A 373 98.21 65.13 98.74
C GLN A 373 98.69 66.55 98.42
N GLN A 374 98.13 67.20 97.39
CA GLN A 374 98.43 68.60 97.07
C GLN A 374 98.09 69.53 98.24
N TYR A 375 96.96 69.34 98.91
CA TYR A 375 96.61 70.10 100.11
C TYR A 375 97.62 69.87 101.26
N LYS A 376 98.04 68.63 101.49
CA LYS A 376 99.08 68.31 102.48
C LYS A 376 100.41 68.98 102.14
N ILE A 377 100.82 68.93 100.87
CA ILE A 377 102.03 69.60 100.38
C ILE A 377 101.92 71.10 100.61
N GLN A 378 100.81 71.73 100.23
CA GLN A 378 100.60 73.16 100.43
C GLN A 378 100.70 73.56 101.91
N LYS A 379 100.10 72.77 102.81
CA LYS A 379 100.19 72.96 104.26
C LYS A 379 101.64 72.86 104.76
N MET A 380 102.37 71.83 104.33
CA MET A 380 103.79 71.67 104.66
C MET A 380 104.62 72.84 104.12
N THR A 381 104.39 73.29 102.88
CA THR A 381 105.06 74.46 102.30
C THR A 381 104.82 75.72 103.12
N THR A 382 103.58 75.99 103.55
CA THR A 382 103.30 77.13 104.44
C THR A 382 104.01 77.02 105.80
N GLU A 383 104.14 75.81 106.33
CA GLU A 383 104.82 75.55 107.60
C GLU A 383 106.34 75.71 107.47
N ILE A 384 106.93 75.24 106.36
CA ILE A 384 108.33 75.48 105.99
C ILE A 384 108.59 76.98 105.89
N ASN A 385 107.78 77.73 105.14
CA ASN A 385 107.95 79.19 105.00
C ASN A 385 107.88 79.92 106.36
N LYS A 386 107.02 79.45 107.26
CA LYS A 386 106.92 79.99 108.63
C LYS A 386 108.18 79.68 109.44
N LEU A 387 108.70 78.46 109.35
CA LEU A 387 109.95 78.06 110.01
C LEU A 387 111.15 78.84 109.44
N GLU A 388 111.22 79.05 108.13
CA GLU A 388 112.26 79.86 107.48
C GLU A 388 112.21 81.33 107.94
N SER A 389 111.03 81.92 108.06
CA SER A 389 110.84 83.27 108.60
C SER A 389 111.32 83.36 110.06
N ASN A 390 110.92 82.39 110.90
CA ASN A 390 111.39 82.30 112.29
C ASN A 390 112.91 82.14 112.39
N LEU A 391 113.50 81.29 111.55
CA LEU A 391 114.95 81.08 111.50
C LEU A 391 115.68 82.36 111.11
N THR A 392 115.14 83.13 110.16
CA THR A 392 115.68 84.42 109.74
C THR A 392 115.65 85.44 110.88
N ALA A 393 114.52 85.54 111.58
CA ALA A 393 114.38 86.40 112.77
C ALA A 393 115.36 86.01 113.88
N SER A 394 115.57 84.70 114.13
CA SER A 394 116.57 84.22 115.08
C SER A 394 117.99 84.63 114.68
N LYS A 395 118.35 84.47 113.41
CA LYS A 395 119.66 84.89 112.89
C LYS A 395 119.91 86.39 113.06
N GLU A 396 118.91 87.24 112.80
CA GLU A 396 119.03 88.68 113.04
C GLU A 396 119.27 89.01 114.52
N LEU A 397 118.62 88.27 115.42
CA LEU A 397 118.78 88.42 116.86
C LEU A 397 120.19 88.00 117.32
N ASP A 398 120.71 86.91 116.76
CA ASP A 398 122.10 86.49 116.99
C ASP A 398 123.11 87.51 116.46
N VAL A 399 122.88 88.11 115.29
CA VAL A 399 123.72 89.21 114.77
C VAL A 399 123.73 90.41 115.73
N LYS A 400 122.59 90.77 116.32
CA LYS A 400 122.52 91.84 117.34
C LYS A 400 123.34 91.48 118.58
N ARG A 401 123.19 90.26 119.09
CA ARG A 401 123.96 89.75 120.24
C ARG A 401 125.46 89.74 119.98
N VAL A 402 125.89 89.32 118.79
CA VAL A 402 127.30 89.34 118.39
C VAL A 402 127.84 90.77 118.41
N LYS A 403 127.08 91.76 117.89
CA LYS A 403 127.49 93.17 117.98
C LYS A 403 127.60 93.68 119.42
N GLU A 404 126.70 93.28 120.32
CA GLU A 404 126.80 93.61 121.75
C GLU A 404 128.03 92.98 122.41
N ILE A 405 128.33 91.71 122.10
CA ILE A 405 129.55 91.03 122.57
C ILE A 405 130.79 91.77 122.08
N GLU A 406 130.83 92.19 120.82
CA GLU A 406 131.96 92.94 120.26
C GLU A 406 132.14 94.29 120.96
N ASN A 407 131.06 95.01 121.24
CA ASN A 407 131.10 96.24 122.02
C ASN A 407 131.63 96.01 123.45
N MET A 408 131.23 94.91 124.10
CA MET A 408 131.76 94.55 125.41
C MET A 408 133.24 94.19 125.36
N ARG A 409 133.68 93.45 124.34
CA ARG A 409 135.10 93.14 124.11
C ARG A 409 135.94 94.40 123.93
N GLN A 410 135.46 95.39 123.17
CA GLN A 410 136.13 96.69 123.02
C GLN A 410 136.25 97.44 124.37
N LYS A 411 135.20 97.43 125.20
CA LYS A 411 135.26 98.00 126.56
C LYS A 411 136.29 97.31 127.44
N ILE A 412 136.36 95.97 127.40
CA ILE A 412 137.36 95.21 128.15
C ILE A 412 138.77 95.57 127.67
N MET A 413 138.98 95.65 126.35
CA MET A 413 140.28 96.00 125.79
C MET A 413 140.73 97.41 126.21
N ASN A 414 139.81 98.38 126.25
CA ASN A 414 140.11 99.72 126.77
C ASN A 414 140.48 99.68 128.25
N ASN A 415 139.74 98.91 129.07
CA ASN A 415 140.07 98.74 130.48
C ASN A 415 141.44 98.06 130.67
N ASP A 416 141.80 97.08 129.84
CA ASP A 416 143.11 96.44 129.86
C ASP A 416 144.24 97.43 129.52
N VAL A 417 144.02 98.33 128.57
CA VAL A 417 144.95 99.45 128.28
C VAL A 417 145.12 100.33 129.52
N THR A 418 144.01 100.74 130.15
CA THR A 418 144.06 101.57 131.37
C THR A 418 144.76 100.85 132.53
N ILE A 419 144.53 99.54 132.69
CA ILE A 419 145.21 98.71 133.69
C ILE A 419 146.72 98.66 133.40
N ASN A 420 147.14 98.52 132.14
CA ASN A 420 148.55 98.51 131.78
C ASN A 420 149.22 99.87 131.97
N GLU A 421 148.53 100.98 131.72
CA GLU A 421 149.00 102.33 132.05
C GLU A 421 149.16 102.52 133.56
N LEU A 422 148.19 102.08 134.35
CA LEU A 422 148.28 102.09 135.81
C LEU A 422 149.44 101.23 136.31
N LYS A 423 149.63 100.02 135.76
CA LYS A 423 150.80 99.16 136.06
C LYS A 423 152.12 99.84 135.71
N SER A 424 152.21 100.50 134.55
CA SER A 424 153.41 101.23 134.16
C SER A 424 153.69 102.39 135.10
N THR A 425 152.64 103.09 135.55
CA THR A 425 152.74 104.20 136.51
C THR A 425 153.19 103.72 137.89
N ILE A 426 152.70 102.55 138.31
CA ILE A 426 153.15 101.89 139.54
C ILE A 426 154.63 101.52 139.41
N ALA A 427 155.04 100.90 138.31
CA ALA A 427 156.44 100.50 138.09
C ALA A 427 157.41 101.69 138.04
N THR A 428 157.01 102.85 137.52
CA THR A 428 157.82 104.08 137.60
C THR A 428 157.88 104.64 139.01
N LYS A 429 156.77 104.59 139.76
CA LYS A 429 156.73 105.01 141.16
C LYS A 429 157.57 104.10 142.06
N GLU A 430 157.55 102.79 141.84
CA GLU A 430 158.41 101.83 142.53
C GLU A 430 159.91 102.08 142.24
N ARG A 431 160.25 102.45 141.00
CA ARG A 431 161.63 102.80 140.62
C ARG A 431 162.10 104.14 141.19
N GLU A 432 161.19 105.11 141.38
CA GLU A 432 161.43 106.35 142.13
C GLU A 432 161.77 106.04 143.60
N ILE A 433 161.05 105.11 144.21
CA ILE A 433 161.28 104.69 145.60
C ILE A 433 162.62 103.96 145.74
N GLU A 434 162.98 103.10 144.77
CA GLU A 434 164.24 102.35 144.77
C GLU A 434 165.46 103.28 144.60
N ASN A 435 165.36 104.30 143.73
CA ASN A 435 166.45 105.26 143.49
C ASN A 435 166.70 106.19 144.68
N LEU A 436 165.70 106.41 145.54
CA LEU A 436 165.87 107.25 146.74
C LEU A 436 166.59 106.52 147.89
N ARG A 437 166.80 105.20 147.81
CA ARG A 437 167.24 104.40 148.97
C ARG A 437 168.72 104.05 149.07
N SER A 438 169.56 104.42 148.10
CA SER A 438 170.94 103.90 148.01
C SER A 438 172.06 104.97 147.96
N GLY A 439 171.78 106.23 148.36
CA GLY A 439 172.54 107.40 147.88
C GLY A 439 173.76 107.96 148.63
N THR A 440 173.80 108.13 149.97
CA THR A 440 174.92 108.87 150.65
C THR A 440 175.02 108.59 152.16
N GLY A 441 176.16 108.40 152.83
CA GLY A 441 177.53 107.93 152.52
C GLY A 441 178.28 108.46 151.28
N MET A 442 178.98 109.60 151.18
CA MET A 442 179.33 110.76 152.04
C MET A 442 178.98 110.64 153.55
N ASN A 443 179.94 110.47 154.48
CA ASN A 443 180.80 111.54 155.03
C ASN A 443 181.27 112.55 153.98
N ASN A 444 180.87 113.82 154.02
CA ASN A 444 180.29 114.58 155.11
C ASN A 444 178.88 115.06 154.75
N GLU A 445 178.19 115.53 155.78
CA GLU A 445 176.86 116.11 155.81
C GLU A 445 175.79 115.06 156.15
N ASP A 446 175.60 114.87 157.46
CA ASP A 446 174.32 114.75 158.16
C ASP A 446 173.23 113.89 157.46
N ILE A 447 172.65 112.86 158.09
CA ILE A 447 172.06 112.91 159.43
C ILE A 447 172.13 111.54 160.15
N ASP A 448 172.83 111.60 161.29
CA ASP A 448 172.62 110.98 162.61
C ASP A 448 171.19 110.49 162.95
N TYR A 449 170.96 109.40 163.70
CA TYR A 449 171.14 109.37 165.17
C TYR A 449 171.24 107.91 165.70
N GLN A 450 172.39 107.23 165.58
CA GLN A 450 172.63 106.00 166.36
C GLN A 450 174.06 105.88 166.91
N GLU A 451 175.04 106.61 166.34
CA GLU A 451 176.34 106.85 166.96
C GLU A 451 176.53 108.33 167.37
N GLU A 452 175.69 109.30 166.89
CA GLU A 452 175.02 110.30 167.76
C GLU A 452 173.74 109.76 168.42
N LEU A 453 173.77 109.38 169.66
CA LEU A 453 174.93 109.35 170.47
C LEU A 453 174.49 108.46 171.59
N ASP A 454 175.08 107.30 171.70
CA ASP A 454 175.17 106.67 172.99
C ASP A 454 175.99 107.53 173.97
N LYS A 455 176.47 108.74 173.59
CA LYS A 455 176.67 109.88 174.54
C LYS A 455 175.37 110.64 174.91
N LEU A 456 174.27 110.65 174.15
CA LEU A 456 172.85 110.99 174.45
C LEU A 456 172.12 109.85 175.21
N GLN A 457 172.44 108.57 174.97
CA GLN A 457 171.98 107.42 175.76
C GLN A 457 172.76 107.27 177.10
N THR A 458 173.95 107.90 177.19
CA THR A 458 174.73 108.04 178.44
C THR A 458 174.65 109.46 179.07
N LEU A 459 174.11 110.51 178.40
CA LEU A 459 173.75 111.83 178.98
C LEU A 459 172.25 112.06 179.28
N PHE A 460 171.30 111.32 178.69
CA PHE A 460 169.86 111.51 179.00
C PHE A 460 169.33 110.53 180.06
N THR A 461 170.04 109.42 180.26
CA THR A 461 169.88 108.58 181.47
C THR A 461 170.47 109.27 182.72
N ASP A 462 171.29 110.31 182.53
CA ASP A 462 171.69 111.27 183.58
C ASP A 462 170.77 112.52 183.68
N LEU A 463 169.91 112.80 182.67
CA LEU A 463 168.89 113.87 182.70
C LEU A 463 167.47 113.41 183.07
N ARG A 464 167.38 112.17 183.57
CA ARG A 464 166.40 111.72 184.57
C ARG A 464 166.65 112.33 185.97
N VAL A 465 167.59 113.28 186.13
CA VAL A 465 167.85 113.95 187.43
C VAL A 465 168.10 115.48 187.38
N ALA A 466 168.38 116.12 186.25
CA ALA A 466 168.63 117.58 186.24
C ALA A 466 167.92 118.37 185.13
N SER A 467 166.98 119.22 185.57
CA SER A 467 166.39 120.41 184.90
C SER A 467 165.22 120.18 183.91
N ARG A 468 163.98 120.59 184.24
CA ARG A 468 163.43 121.97 184.31
C ARG A 468 163.56 122.69 182.95
N GLY A 469 162.52 122.94 182.16
CA GLY A 469 161.09 122.81 182.34
C GLY A 469 160.40 123.66 181.28
N LYS A 470 159.35 123.13 180.62
CA LYS A 470 158.09 123.80 180.25
C LYS A 470 157.32 123.00 179.18
N ASN A 471 156.01 122.92 179.43
CA ASN A 471 154.89 122.78 178.49
C ASN A 471 154.52 121.40 177.91
N ILE A 472 154.03 120.57 178.82
CA ILE A 472 153.05 119.49 178.60
C ILE A 472 151.64 120.11 178.66
N LYS A 473 150.88 120.13 177.55
CA LYS A 473 149.39 120.13 177.54
C LYS A 473 148.70 120.04 176.17
N ALA A 474 149.41 119.95 175.05
CA ALA A 474 148.79 119.64 173.75
C ALA A 474 148.76 118.12 173.43
N LEU A 475 149.61 117.33 174.11
CA LEU A 475 149.74 115.89 173.86
C LEU A 475 148.64 115.02 174.50
N ASN A 476 147.83 115.59 175.40
CA ASN A 476 146.84 114.79 176.13
C ASN A 476 145.50 114.64 175.40
N SER A 477 145.17 115.49 174.42
CA SER A 477 143.87 115.40 173.74
C SER A 477 143.83 114.37 172.60
N ALA A 478 144.98 114.00 172.02
CA ALA A 478 145.08 112.98 170.98
C ALA A 478 145.08 111.55 171.56
N LYS A 479 145.50 111.38 172.82
CA LYS A 479 145.51 110.08 173.49
C LYS A 479 144.10 109.58 173.82
N ASP A 480 143.16 110.48 174.13
CA ASP A 480 141.80 110.11 174.53
C ASP A 480 140.90 109.59 173.39
N VAL A 481 141.28 109.79 172.12
CA VAL A 481 140.49 109.29 170.98
C VAL A 481 140.93 107.89 170.59
N LEU A 482 142.22 107.58 170.72
CA LEU A 482 142.75 106.25 170.39
C LEU A 482 142.41 105.21 171.47
N THR A 483 142.34 105.60 172.75
CA THR A 483 141.92 104.67 173.83
C THR A 483 140.45 104.28 173.76
N MET A 484 139.54 105.16 173.31
CA MET A 484 138.14 104.77 173.10
C MET A 484 137.94 103.83 171.89
N ILE A 485 138.91 103.78 170.96
CA ILE A 485 138.86 102.94 169.76
C ILE A 485 139.41 101.54 170.03
N ASP A 486 140.44 101.39 170.87
CA ASP A 486 140.89 100.06 171.33
C ASP A 486 139.81 99.36 172.17
N ASP A 487 139.07 100.09 173.01
CA ASP A 487 137.97 99.52 173.80
C ASP A 487 136.76 99.06 172.96
N ALA A 488 136.64 99.51 171.70
CA ALA A 488 135.62 99.03 170.79
C ALA A 488 135.99 97.68 170.17
N TYR A 489 137.27 97.31 170.13
CA TYR A 489 137.71 96.12 169.43
C TYR A 489 137.37 94.82 170.20
N ASP A 490 137.31 94.89 171.53
CA ASP A 490 137.00 93.73 172.43
C ASP A 490 135.66 93.79 173.18
N ALA A 491 134.76 94.74 172.88
CA ALA A 491 133.48 94.88 173.59
C ALA A 491 132.25 94.35 172.82
N ASP A 492 131.28 93.82 173.57
CA ASP A 492 129.99 93.30 173.06
C ASP A 492 129.16 94.36 172.30
N LYS A 493 128.25 93.85 171.45
CA LYS A 493 127.47 94.49 170.39
C LYS A 493 126.71 95.76 170.76
N LYS A 494 126.39 96.00 172.03
CA LYS A 494 125.77 97.27 172.51
C LYS A 494 126.79 98.40 172.68
N THR A 495 128.07 98.08 172.88
CA THR A 495 129.16 99.04 173.15
C THR A 495 129.74 99.60 171.85
N LYS A 496 129.88 98.79 170.78
CA LYS A 496 130.32 99.26 169.44
C LYS A 496 129.42 100.34 168.83
N MET A 497 128.09 100.19 168.94
CA MET A 497 127.16 101.19 168.40
C MET A 497 127.18 102.52 169.16
N LYS A 498 127.53 102.52 170.45
CA LYS A 498 127.60 103.75 171.25
C LYS A 498 128.87 104.56 170.91
N ILE A 499 130.01 103.88 170.73
CA ILE A 499 131.31 104.49 170.42
C ILE A 499 131.30 105.18 169.04
N ILE A 500 130.68 104.58 168.02
CA ILE A 500 130.62 105.18 166.66
C ILE A 500 129.73 106.44 166.64
N SER A 501 128.66 106.49 167.43
CA SER A 501 127.78 107.67 167.52
C SER A 501 128.45 108.89 168.17
N THR A 502 129.41 108.68 169.06
CA THR A 502 130.18 109.74 169.74
C THR A 502 131.28 110.32 168.87
N ILE A 503 131.91 109.50 168.00
CA ILE A 503 132.97 109.95 167.07
C ILE A 503 132.43 110.94 166.02
N ASN A 504 131.22 110.71 165.50
CA ASN A 504 130.65 111.54 164.43
C ASN A 504 130.03 112.86 164.88
N SER A 505 129.69 113.03 166.17
CA SER A 505 128.90 114.17 166.63
C SER A 505 129.67 115.21 167.48
N GLN A 506 130.86 114.90 168.02
CA GLN A 506 131.58 115.82 168.92
C GLN A 506 133.07 116.08 168.59
N LYS A 507 133.88 115.08 168.17
CA LYS A 507 135.35 115.25 168.11
C LYS A 507 135.97 115.37 166.70
N LEU A 508 135.30 114.91 165.64
CA LEU A 508 135.78 115.12 164.27
C LEU A 508 135.78 116.63 163.85
N PRO A 509 134.79 117.46 164.27
CA PRO A 509 134.81 118.89 163.97
C PRO A 509 135.96 119.65 164.65
N ASP A 510 136.35 119.30 165.87
CA ASP A 510 137.45 119.95 166.61
C ASP A 510 138.83 119.51 166.09
N PHE A 511 138.96 118.26 165.64
CA PHE A 511 140.19 117.77 165.01
C PHE A 511 140.49 118.50 163.69
N ILE A 512 139.47 118.76 162.86
CA ILE A 512 139.65 119.53 161.63
C ILE A 512 140.05 120.98 161.95
N LYS A 513 139.48 121.59 162.99
CA LYS A 513 139.76 122.98 163.39
C LYS A 513 141.19 123.17 163.97
N LEU A 514 141.70 122.19 164.70
CA LEU A 514 143.10 122.18 165.17
C LEU A 514 144.08 121.90 164.02
N PHE A 515 143.70 121.03 163.08
CA PHE A 515 144.49 120.79 161.87
C PHE A 515 144.56 122.03 160.96
N THR A 516 143.49 122.83 160.91
CA THR A 516 143.48 124.13 160.19
C THR A 516 144.37 125.19 160.86
N THR A 517 144.72 125.04 162.14
CA THR A 517 145.55 126.02 162.86
C THR A 517 147.04 125.61 162.86
N ILE A 518 147.38 124.32 162.75
CA ILE A 518 148.79 123.85 162.71
C ILE A 518 149.37 123.86 161.28
N VAL A 519 148.57 123.65 160.23
CA VAL A 519 149.08 123.76 158.85
C VAL A 519 149.19 125.23 158.39
N ALA A 520 148.59 126.18 159.14
CA ALA A 520 148.77 127.61 158.90
C ALA A 520 150.11 128.18 159.43
N ASP A 521 150.97 127.37 160.08
CA ASP A 521 152.28 127.78 160.59
C ASP A 521 153.41 126.83 160.12
N LYS A 522 153.34 126.43 158.83
CA LYS A 522 154.49 125.97 158.03
C LYS A 522 154.47 126.62 156.65
#